data_AF-A0A072UFD1-F1
#
_entry.id   AF-A0A072UFD1-F1
#
_cell.length_a   1.000
_cell.length_b   1.000
_cell.length_c   1.000
_cell.angle_alpha   90.00
_cell.angle_beta   90.00
_cell.angle_gamma   90.00
#
_symmetry.space_group_name_H-M   'P 1'
#
loop_
_entity.id
_entity.type
_entity.pdbx_description
1 polymer ?
#
loop_
_entity_poly.entity_id
_entity_poly.type
_entity_poly.pdbx_seq_one_letter_code
_entity_poly.pdbx_strand_id
1 'polypeptide(L)'
;MEFPGLDPNTKLAAIYYNGGTPPHLFRIHNDVTLSGMKDELDQINRQLNHKDTRRVVGVEYRCPFPDSTGSLRFSRMKLTNDDDDVRTMFSVFGQHITR
;
A
#
# COMPACT_ATOMS: atom_id res chain seq x y z
N MET A 1 18.24 6.32 -21.24
CA MET A 1 18.39 4.91 -20.84
C MET A 1 17.32 4.65 -19.80
N GLU A 2 16.13 4.26 -20.25
CA GLU A 2 15.02 3.90 -19.36
C GLU A 2 15.26 2.48 -18.87
N PHE A 3 15.26 2.25 -17.56
CA PHE A 3 15.37 0.91 -17.01
C PHE A 3 14.13 0.11 -17.43
N PRO A 4 14.26 -0.95 -18.26
CA PRO A 4 13.11 -1.74 -18.66
C PRO A 4 12.73 -2.62 -17.48
N GLY A 5 11.82 -2.13 -16.65
CA GLY A 5 11.39 -2.87 -15.47
C GLY A 5 10.81 -2.03 -14.36
N LEU A 6 10.95 -0.70 -14.38
CA LEU A 6 10.28 0.18 -13.42
C LEU A 6 9.10 0.89 -14.08
N ASP A 7 7.90 0.28 -14.02
CA ASP A 7 6.66 1.02 -14.25
C ASP A 7 6.59 2.18 -13.24
N PRO A 8 6.69 3.44 -13.68
CA PRO A 8 6.65 4.61 -12.80
C PRO A 8 5.31 4.75 -12.08
N ASN A 9 4.27 4.07 -12.58
CA ASN A 9 2.93 4.06 -11.99
C ASN A 9 2.78 3.00 -10.90
N THR A 10 3.88 2.43 -10.40
CA THR A 10 3.85 1.49 -9.29
C THR A 10 4.85 1.87 -8.20
N LYS A 11 4.46 1.67 -6.94
CA LYS A 11 5.31 1.94 -5.77
C LYS A 11 5.53 0.65 -4.98
N LEU A 12 6.74 0.48 -4.46
CA LEU A 12 7.06 -0.64 -3.57
C LEU A 12 6.41 -0.38 -2.19
N ALA A 13 5.60 -1.32 -1.72
CA ALA A 13 4.90 -1.23 -0.45
C ALA A 13 5.04 -2.53 0.35
N ALA A 14 5.14 -2.38 1.67
CA ALA A 14 5.10 -3.50 2.61
C ALA A 14 3.64 -3.78 3.02
N ILE A 15 3.14 -4.96 2.65
CA ILE A 15 1.75 -5.38 2.89
C ILE A 15 1.72 -6.38 4.05
N TYR A 16 0.83 -6.11 5.01
CA TYR A 16 0.60 -6.95 6.19
C TYR A 16 -0.80 -7.56 6.13
N TYR A 17 -0.90 -8.84 5.73
CA TYR A 17 -2.18 -9.54 5.71
C TYR A 17 -2.60 -9.93 7.13
N ASN A 18 -3.83 -9.56 7.54
CA ASN A 18 -4.41 -9.89 8.84
C ASN A 18 -3.51 -9.54 10.05
N GLY A 19 -2.66 -8.52 9.92
CA GLY A 19 -1.69 -8.13 10.95
C GLY A 19 -0.53 -9.11 11.15
N GLY A 20 -0.37 -10.09 10.25
CA GLY A 20 0.71 -11.06 10.28
C GLY A 20 2.08 -10.44 10.03
N THR A 21 3.11 -11.13 10.53
CA THR A 21 4.53 -10.82 10.31
C THR A 21 5.25 -12.07 9.82
N PRO A 22 6.23 -11.97 8.90
CA PRO A 22 6.78 -10.74 8.31
C PRO A 22 5.86 -10.13 7.20
N PRO A 23 6.01 -8.85 6.87
CA PRO A 23 5.32 -8.26 5.72
C PRO A 23 5.82 -8.83 4.40
N HIS A 24 5.00 -8.72 3.37
CA HIS A 24 5.41 -9.02 2.00
C HIS A 24 5.60 -7.72 1.22
N LEU A 25 6.72 -7.60 0.51
CA LEU A 25 7.03 -6.46 -0.34
C LEU A 25 6.47 -6.70 -1.74
N PHE A 26 5.55 -5.84 -2.16
CA PHE A 26 4.97 -5.86 -3.51
C PHE A 26 4.99 -4.48 -4.13
N ARG A 27 4.85 -4.44 -5.46
CA ARG A 27 4.58 -3.22 -6.19
C ARG A 27 3.07 -3.08 -6.33
N ILE A 28 2.54 -1.94 -5.89
CA ILE A 28 1.13 -1.57 -6.03
C ILE A 28 1.02 -0.41 -7.00
N HIS A 29 -0.03 -0.35 -7.81
CA HIS A 29 -0.25 0.80 -8.67
C HIS A 29 -0.57 2.06 -7.86
N ASN A 30 -0.05 3.22 -8.28
CA ASN A 30 -0.25 4.50 -7.59
C ASN A 30 -1.44 5.31 -8.10
N ASP A 31 -2.08 4.85 -9.17
CA ASP A 31 -3.22 5.49 -9.84
C ASP A 31 -4.41 4.52 -9.90
N VAL A 32 -4.74 3.91 -8.76
CA VAL A 32 -5.89 3.01 -8.62
C VAL A 32 -6.88 3.56 -7.62
N THR A 33 -8.16 3.30 -7.86
CA THR A 33 -9.21 3.49 -6.85
C THR A 33 -9.03 2.48 -5.72
N LEU A 34 -9.66 2.72 -4.56
CA LEU A 34 -9.65 1.75 -3.46
C LEU A 34 -10.19 0.37 -3.88
N SER A 35 -11.19 0.31 -4.76
CA SER A 35 -11.68 -0.96 -5.31
C SER A 35 -10.61 -1.68 -6.12
N GLY A 36 -9.90 -0.97 -7.00
CA GLY A 36 -8.77 -1.52 -7.76
C GLY A 36 -7.65 -2.01 -6.84
N MET A 37 -7.35 -1.25 -5.79
CA MET A 37 -6.35 -1.64 -4.79
C MET A 37 -6.77 -2.91 -4.03
N LYS A 38 -8.05 -3.07 -3.69
CA LYS A 38 -8.56 -4.30 -3.06
C LYS A 38 -8.42 -5.51 -3.99
N ASP A 39 -8.71 -5.34 -5.28
CA ASP A 39 -8.59 -6.40 -6.27
C ASP A 39 -7.12 -6.80 -6.51
N GLU A 40 -6.18 -5.85 -6.50
CA GLU A 40 -4.73 -6.13 -6.52
C GLU A 40 -4.29 -6.91 -5.27
N LEU A 41 -4.73 -6.49 -4.08
CA LEU A 41 -4.42 -7.20 -2.84
C LEU A 41 -5.04 -8.60 -2.81
N ASP A 42 -6.24 -8.79 -3.37
CA ASP A 42 -6.85 -10.10 -3.57
C ASP A 42 -6.00 -10.99 -4.48
N GLN A 43 -5.51 -10.43 -5.58
CA GLN A 43 -4.66 -11.15 -6.52
C GLN A 43 -3.33 -11.56 -5.86
N ILE A 44 -2.70 -10.65 -5.11
CA ILE A 44 -1.48 -10.91 -4.38
C ILE A 44 -1.70 -11.98 -3.31
N ASN A 45 -2.80 -11.91 -2.54
CA ASN A 45 -3.11 -12.90 -1.51
C ASN A 45 -3.30 -14.30 -2.12
N ARG A 46 -3.96 -14.39 -3.29
CA ARG A 46 -4.11 -15.66 -4.02
C ARG A 46 -2.78 -16.21 -4.54
N GLN A 47 -1.85 -15.35 -4.92
CA GLN A 47 -0.49 -15.78 -5.32
C GLN A 47 0.30 -16.32 -4.13
N LEU A 48 0.22 -15.66 -2.97
CA LEU A 48 0.88 -16.09 -1.75
C LEU A 48 0.25 -17.35 -1.14
N ASN A 49 -1.08 -17.40 -1.15
CA ASN A 49 -1.87 -18.45 -0.54
C ASN A 49 -2.98 -18.88 -1.51
N HIS A 50 -2.65 -19.81 -2.40
CA HIS A 50 -3.56 -20.34 -3.42
C HIS A 50 -4.85 -20.96 -2.87
N LYS A 51 -4.89 -21.33 -1.58
CA LYS A 51 -6.10 -21.86 -0.92
C LYS A 51 -6.96 -20.76 -0.31
N ASP A 52 -6.42 -19.56 -0.14
CA ASP A 52 -7.15 -18.43 0.42
C ASP A 52 -7.95 -17.72 -0.68
N THR A 53 -9.26 -17.96 -0.65
CA THR A 53 -10.22 -17.37 -1.58
C THR A 53 -10.94 -16.16 -0.99
N ARG A 54 -10.57 -15.74 0.23
CA ARG A 54 -11.17 -14.58 0.88
C ARG A 54 -10.86 -13.31 0.10
N ARG A 55 -11.82 -12.39 0.11
CA ARG A 55 -11.68 -11.05 -0.47
C ARG A 55 -11.27 -10.03 0.58
N VAL A 56 -10.46 -9.07 0.18
CA VAL A 56 -10.01 -7.94 0.98
C VAL A 56 -11.17 -6.98 1.12
N VAL A 57 -11.77 -6.98 2.31
CA VAL A 57 -12.94 -6.14 2.63
C VAL A 57 -12.53 -4.74 3.09
N GLY A 58 -11.33 -4.59 3.66
CA GLY A 58 -10.86 -3.33 4.20
C GLY A 58 -9.34 -3.21 4.10
N VAL A 59 -8.87 -1.97 3.95
CA VAL A 59 -7.44 -1.67 3.89
C VAL A 59 -7.11 -0.58 4.90
N GLU A 60 -6.01 -0.78 5.62
CA GLU A 60 -5.44 0.20 6.53
C GLU A 60 -4.08 0.65 6.02
N TYR A 61 -3.94 1.95 5.83
CA TYR A 61 -2.66 2.57 5.57
C TYR A 61 -1.93 2.88 6.89
N ARG A 62 -0.67 2.45 6.98
CA ARG A 62 0.24 2.89 8.05
C ARG A 62 0.95 4.14 7.58
N CYS A 63 0.39 5.30 7.93
CA CYS A 63 0.91 6.60 7.55
C CYS A 63 2.15 6.95 8.39
N PRO A 64 3.34 7.05 7.77
CA PRO A 64 4.51 7.52 8.46
C PRO A 64 4.39 9.02 8.70
N PHE A 65 4.67 9.47 9.93
CA PHE A 65 4.80 10.89 10.24
C PHE A 65 6.00 11.11 11.17
N PRO A 66 6.79 12.17 10.94
CA PRO A 66 7.91 12.49 11.82
C PRO A 66 7.37 12.99 13.16
N ASP A 67 7.93 12.48 14.26
CA ASP A 67 7.73 13.09 15.57
C ASP A 67 8.70 14.25 15.81
N SER A 68 8.46 15.01 16.88
CA SER A 68 9.28 16.16 17.27
C SER A 68 10.76 15.82 17.54
N THR A 69 11.07 14.53 17.70
CA THR A 69 12.40 13.97 17.95
C THR A 69 13.06 13.44 16.68
N GLY A 70 12.40 13.50 15.52
CA GLY A 70 12.89 12.98 14.26
C GLY A 70 12.72 11.46 14.09
N SER A 71 12.04 10.78 15.00
CA SER A 71 11.67 9.38 14.86
C SER A 71 10.40 9.25 14.02
N LEU A 72 10.31 8.19 13.21
CA LEU A 72 9.16 7.94 12.36
C LEU A 72 8.10 7.16 13.14
N ARG A 73 6.97 7.82 13.44
CA ARG A 73 5.80 7.17 14.02
C ARG A 73 4.84 6.78 12.90
N PHE A 74 4.04 5.77 13.16
CA PHE A 74 3.03 5.30 12.20
C PHE A 74 1.64 5.45 12.80
N SER A 75 0.79 6.23 12.15
CA SER A 75 -0.66 6.23 12.43
C SER A 75 -1.34 5.23 11.51
N ARG A 76 -2.51 4.72 11.91
CA ARG A 76 -3.32 3.85 11.07
C ARG A 76 -4.51 4.63 10.55
N MET A 77 -4.65 4.68 9.24
CA MET A 77 -5.79 5.29 8.55
C MET A 77 -6.54 4.20 7.81
N LYS A 78 -7.82 4.02 8.13
CA LYS A 78 -8.70 3.14 7.35
C LYS A 78 -9.05 3.85 6.06
N LEU A 79 -8.87 3.17 4.93
CA LEU A 79 -9.30 3.67 3.63
C LEU A 79 -10.77 3.30 3.46
N THR A 80 -11.62 4.31 3.42
CA THR A 80 -13.07 4.14 3.35
C THR A 80 -13.67 4.82 2.13
N ASN A 81 -13.05 5.89 1.65
CA ASN A 81 -13.47 6.63 0.46
C ASN A 81 -12.51 6.35 -0.69
N ASP A 82 -13.08 6.03 -1.86
CA ASP A 82 -12.33 5.48 -2.99
C ASP A 82 -11.27 6.44 -3.57
N ASP A 83 -11.58 7.74 -3.65
CA ASP A 83 -10.71 8.73 -4.29
C ASP A 83 -9.86 9.53 -3.29
N ASP A 84 -10.48 10.13 -2.26
CA ASP A 84 -9.77 11.07 -1.37
C ASP A 84 -8.75 10.38 -0.46
N ASP A 85 -9.11 9.25 0.16
CA ASP A 85 -8.23 8.55 1.12
C ASP A 85 -7.02 7.95 0.40
N VAL A 86 -7.25 7.36 -0.78
CA VAL A 86 -6.22 6.72 -1.60
C VAL A 86 -5.27 7.75 -2.20
N ARG A 87 -5.80 8.87 -2.72
CA ARG A 87 -4.99 9.97 -3.22
C ARG A 87 -4.17 10.62 -2.11
N THR A 88 -4.74 10.78 -0.92
CA THR A 88 -4.03 11.28 0.26
C THR A 88 -2.89 10.34 0.65
N MET A 89 -3.15 9.03 0.70
CA MET A 89 -2.14 8.01 0.96
C MET A 89 -0.96 8.14 0.00
N PHE A 90 -1.22 8.13 -1.32
CA PHE A 90 -0.14 8.19 -2.32
C PHE A 90 0.63 9.51 -2.31
N SER A 91 -0.04 10.61 -1.95
CA SER A 91 0.58 11.92 -1.77
C SER A 91 1.58 11.91 -0.62
N VAL A 92 1.19 11.39 0.55
CA VAL A 92 2.09 11.22 1.71
C VAL A 92 3.21 10.24 1.39
N PHE A 93 2.90 9.13 0.71
CA PHE A 93 3.88 8.13 0.30
C PHE A 93 4.93 8.71 -0.65
N GLY A 94 4.55 9.66 -1.52
CA GLY A 94 5.49 10.39 -2.38
C GLY A 94 6.46 11.26 -1.59
N GLN A 95 5.96 12.02 -0.60
CA GLN A 95 6.75 12.98 0.18
C GLN A 95 7.86 12.33 1.00
N HIS A 96 7.65 11.09 1.47
CA HIS A 96 8.61 10.39 2.33
C HIS A 96 9.60 9.47 1.60
N ILE A 97 9.40 9.21 0.30
CA ILE A 97 10.31 8.35 -0.50
C ILE A 97 11.28 9.17 -1.37
N THR A 98 11.04 10.47 -1.55
CA THR A 98 11.90 11.37 -2.34
C THR A 98 13.09 11.99 -1.57
N ARG A 99 13.67 11.32 -0.58
CA ARG A 99 14.86 11.84 0.10
C ARG A 99 15.93 10.79 0.34
#